data_AF-A0A930J307-F1
#
_entry.id   AF-A0A930J307-F1
#
_cell.length_a   1.000
_cell.length_b   1.000
_cell.length_c   1.000
_cell.angle_alpha   90.00
_cell.angle_beta   90.00
_cell.angle_gamma   90.00
#
_symmetry.space_group_name_H-M   'P 1'
#
loop_
_entity.id
_entity.type
_entity.pdbx_description
1 polymer ?
#
loop_
_entity_poly.entity_id
_entity_poly.type
_entity_poly.pdbx_seq_one_letter_code
_entity_poly.pdbx_strand_id
1 'polypeptide(L)'
;MKQKIVLTIMAMLAFSTNISAQSNLSTTKTETSPSKTGKIAQNNDSIFKAHLVNDEFQVWMDIDFYHNNITVPRQEIFGEVPGYFGAVRDTRKWIISDATIKGRKAILTIINDYGSEDLKAELKHNSNGTYTLTRLDGSTMKIVVNNKWVKIPKDLIFYCK
;
A
#
# COMPACT_ATOMS: atom_id res chain seq x y z
N MET A 1 -17.81 -39.28 -30.62
CA MET A 1 -17.94 -39.43 -29.15
C MET A 1 -18.38 -38.10 -28.55
N LYS A 2 -19.46 -38.08 -27.76
CA LYS A 2 -19.90 -36.91 -26.98
C LYS A 2 -20.48 -37.42 -25.67
N GLN A 3 -19.81 -37.16 -24.55
CA GLN A 3 -20.39 -37.33 -23.22
C GLN A 3 -20.49 -35.96 -22.58
N LYS A 4 -21.69 -35.61 -22.10
CA LYS A 4 -21.95 -34.40 -21.33
C LYS A 4 -21.98 -34.80 -19.86
N ILE A 5 -21.24 -34.06 -19.04
CA ILE A 5 -21.19 -34.26 -17.58
C ILE A 5 -22.54 -33.86 -16.99
N VAL A 6 -23.13 -34.74 -16.17
CA VAL A 6 -24.32 -34.46 -15.36
C VAL A 6 -23.84 -34.20 -13.94
N LEU A 7 -24.06 -32.98 -13.43
CA LEU A 7 -23.83 -32.62 -12.04
C LEU A 7 -25.15 -32.69 -11.27
N THR A 8 -25.25 -33.64 -10.35
CA THR A 8 -26.45 -33.81 -9.50
C THR A 8 -26.38 -32.87 -8.30
N ILE A 9 -27.46 -32.13 -8.10
CA ILE A 9 -27.66 -31.22 -6.95
C ILE A 9 -28.12 -32.05 -5.74
N MET A 10 -27.56 -31.79 -4.55
CA MET A 10 -28.08 -32.28 -3.27
C MET A 10 -28.19 -31.11 -2.30
N ALA A 11 -29.38 -30.93 -1.71
CA ALA A 11 -29.75 -29.76 -0.90
C ALA A 11 -29.45 -30.01 0.60
N MET A 12 -28.96 -29.00 1.35
CA MET A 12 -29.72 -28.09 2.24
C MET A 12 -29.62 -28.43 3.74
N LEU A 13 -29.66 -27.37 4.56
CA LEU A 13 -29.96 -27.32 6.02
C LEU A 13 -28.87 -27.87 6.97
N ALA A 14 -28.68 -27.34 8.19
CA ALA A 14 -29.42 -26.29 8.91
C ALA A 14 -28.48 -25.33 9.68
N PHE A 15 -28.98 -24.12 9.98
CA PHE A 15 -28.39 -23.25 10.99
C PHE A 15 -28.59 -23.84 12.40
N SER A 16 -27.58 -23.74 13.26
CA SER A 16 -27.78 -23.83 14.71
C SER A 16 -26.97 -22.74 15.41
N THR A 17 -27.66 -21.80 16.03
CA THR A 17 -27.10 -20.81 16.94
C THR A 17 -27.09 -21.39 18.35
N ASN A 18 -25.91 -21.57 18.94
CA ASN A 18 -25.79 -21.90 20.36
C ASN A 18 -25.25 -20.68 21.12
N ILE A 19 -26.16 -19.97 21.77
CA ILE A 19 -25.83 -19.00 22.83
C ILE A 19 -25.69 -19.79 24.13
N SER A 20 -24.62 -19.58 24.90
CA SER A 20 -24.55 -19.98 26.30
C SER A 20 -23.59 -19.12 27.11
N ALA A 21 -24.18 -18.39 28.07
CA ALA A 21 -23.66 -17.93 29.36
C ALA A 21 -22.23 -17.35 29.48
N GLN A 22 -22.15 -16.09 29.89
CA GLN A 22 -21.02 -15.55 30.66
C GLN A 22 -20.98 -16.16 32.08
N SER A 23 -19.79 -16.42 32.59
CA SER A 23 -19.49 -16.38 34.04
C SER A 23 -17.99 -16.07 34.27
N ASN A 24 -17.60 -15.74 35.50
CA ASN A 24 -16.50 -14.81 35.78
C ASN A 24 -15.11 -15.44 36.05
N LEU A 25 -14.08 -14.74 35.58
CA LEU A 25 -12.79 -14.40 36.24
C LEU A 25 -12.07 -15.42 37.17
N SER A 26 -10.88 -15.86 36.69
CA SER A 26 -9.64 -16.23 37.44
C SER A 26 -9.58 -17.39 38.45
N THR A 27 -8.69 -18.38 38.21
CA THR A 27 -7.43 -18.60 38.99
C THR A 27 -6.55 -19.78 38.45
N THR A 28 -5.27 -19.44 38.18
CA THR A 28 -3.96 -20.16 38.12
C THR A 28 -3.79 -21.69 38.30
N LYS A 29 -3.00 -22.34 37.40
CA LYS A 29 -1.71 -23.13 37.62
C LYS A 29 -1.44 -24.15 36.47
N THR A 30 -0.41 -23.94 35.63
CA THR A 30 0.92 -24.61 35.58
C THR A 30 0.87 -26.10 35.15
N GLU A 31 1.28 -26.49 33.93
CA GLU A 31 2.63 -26.95 33.48
C GLU A 31 2.59 -27.31 31.95
N THR A 32 3.64 -27.49 31.13
CA THR A 32 5.12 -27.33 31.19
C THR A 32 5.76 -27.31 29.76
N SER A 33 7.09 -27.09 29.68
CA SER A 33 8.06 -27.05 28.54
C SER A 33 8.02 -28.19 27.48
N PRO A 34 8.63 -28.07 26.26
CA PRO A 34 9.86 -27.28 25.98
C PRO A 34 10.05 -26.57 24.61
N SER A 35 11.05 -25.68 24.61
CA SER A 35 11.97 -25.30 23.51
C SER A 35 11.43 -25.08 22.09
N LYS A 36 11.51 -23.83 21.62
CA LYS A 36 12.18 -23.54 20.35
C LYS A 36 12.78 -22.14 20.31
N THR A 37 14.03 -22.09 19.90
CA THR A 37 14.84 -20.92 19.55
C THR A 37 14.00 -19.75 19.05
N GLY A 38 14.05 -18.63 19.79
CA GLY A 38 13.50 -17.37 19.33
C GLY A 38 14.20 -16.94 18.05
N LYS A 39 13.61 -17.23 16.89
CA LYS A 39 13.74 -16.32 15.76
C LYS A 39 13.25 -14.98 16.28
N ILE A 40 14.13 -13.98 16.30
CA ILE A 40 13.68 -12.60 16.32
C ILE A 40 12.84 -12.45 15.06
N ALA A 41 11.53 -12.57 15.21
CA ALA A 41 10.61 -12.05 14.23
C ALA A 41 10.95 -10.57 14.17
N GLN A 42 11.61 -10.16 13.09
CA GLN A 42 11.50 -8.79 12.63
C GLN A 42 10.00 -8.53 12.60
N ASN A 43 9.53 -7.68 13.51
CA ASN A 43 8.17 -7.19 13.43
C ASN A 43 8.08 -6.63 12.01
N ASN A 44 7.13 -7.10 11.21
CA ASN A 44 6.99 -6.62 9.84
C ASN A 44 6.31 -5.26 9.91
N ASP A 45 7.02 -4.29 10.50
CA ASP A 45 6.69 -2.89 10.52
C ASP A 45 6.40 -2.50 9.07
N SER A 46 5.21 -1.91 8.92
CA SER A 46 4.48 -1.82 7.68
C SER A 46 5.31 -1.15 6.58
N ILE A 47 5.98 -1.95 5.73
CA ILE A 47 6.98 -1.45 4.76
C ILE A 47 6.40 -0.54 3.68
N PHE A 48 5.07 -0.46 3.58
CA PHE A 48 4.36 0.48 2.72
C PHE A 48 3.48 1.45 3.53
N LYS A 49 3.94 1.81 4.73
CA LYS A 49 3.48 2.92 5.56
C LYS A 49 4.68 3.76 5.96
N ALA A 50 4.96 4.83 5.23
CA ALA A 50 6.21 5.59 5.36
C ALA A 50 6.11 7.02 4.80
N HIS A 51 7.00 7.90 5.27
CA HIS A 51 7.39 9.13 4.59
C HIS A 51 8.68 8.87 3.81
N LEU A 52 8.59 8.91 2.47
CA LEU A 52 9.69 8.60 1.56
C LEU A 52 10.19 9.88 0.89
N VAL A 53 11.49 10.13 0.85
CA VAL A 53 12.06 11.38 0.29
C VAL A 53 13.16 11.12 -0.75
N ASN A 54 13.28 12.05 -1.69
CA ASN A 54 14.38 12.18 -2.63
C ASN A 54 14.83 13.65 -2.69
N ASP A 55 16.03 13.94 -2.20
CA ASP A 55 16.54 15.31 -2.09
C ASP A 55 16.98 15.92 -3.42
N GLU A 56 17.43 15.09 -4.38
CA GLU A 56 17.91 15.53 -5.70
C GLU A 56 16.82 16.29 -6.46
N PHE A 57 15.62 15.71 -6.52
CA PHE A 57 14.45 16.34 -7.14
C PHE A 57 13.64 17.20 -6.15
N GLN A 58 13.92 17.07 -4.85
CA GLN A 58 13.18 17.67 -3.73
C GLN A 58 11.71 17.24 -3.74
N VAL A 59 11.50 15.92 -3.78
CA VAL A 59 10.19 15.27 -3.86
C VAL A 59 10.02 14.25 -2.75
N TRP A 60 8.77 13.96 -2.39
CA TRP A 60 8.43 12.97 -1.37
C TRP A 60 7.19 12.17 -1.76
N MET A 61 6.98 11.06 -1.03
CA MET A 61 5.71 10.33 -1.00
C MET A 61 5.30 10.10 0.45
N ASP A 62 4.04 10.37 0.78
CA ASP A 62 3.40 9.88 2.01
C ASP A 62 2.50 8.72 1.62
N ILE A 63 2.68 7.56 2.26
CA ILE A 63 1.97 6.33 1.91
C ILE A 63 1.44 5.58 3.14
N ASP A 64 0.28 4.96 3.01
CA ASP A 64 -0.20 3.84 3.83
C ASP A 64 -1.07 2.91 2.97
N PHE A 65 -0.42 1.97 2.28
CA PHE A 65 -1.08 1.02 1.37
C PHE A 65 -1.85 -0.12 2.09
N TYR A 66 -1.95 -0.07 3.42
CA TYR A 66 -2.66 -1.08 4.21
C TYR A 66 -3.99 -0.55 4.74
N HIS A 67 -4.07 0.75 5.04
CA HIS A 67 -5.27 1.41 5.54
C HIS A 67 -5.92 2.34 4.52
N ASN A 68 -5.17 2.80 3.51
CA ASN A 68 -5.62 3.73 2.47
C ASN A 68 -6.24 5.03 3.02
N ASN A 69 -5.73 5.49 4.16
CA ASN A 69 -6.30 6.57 4.97
C ASN A 69 -5.50 7.89 4.90
N ILE A 70 -4.72 8.11 3.84
CA ILE A 70 -3.98 9.36 3.66
C ILE A 70 -4.93 10.41 3.08
N THR A 71 -5.19 11.49 3.82
CA THR A 71 -5.80 12.71 3.26
C THR A 71 -4.71 13.53 2.55
N VAL A 72 -4.91 13.87 1.27
CA VAL A 72 -3.93 14.67 0.53
C VAL A 72 -4.13 16.16 0.83
N PRO A 73 -3.11 16.89 1.35
CA PRO A 73 -3.27 18.29 1.73
C PRO A 73 -3.69 19.19 0.56
N ARG A 74 -4.75 19.99 0.76
CA ARG A 74 -5.37 20.88 -0.22
C ARG A 74 -6.03 20.16 -1.40
N GLN A 75 -6.22 18.85 -1.28
CA GLN A 75 -6.82 17.97 -2.29
C GLN A 75 -7.82 17.00 -1.63
N GLU A 76 -8.52 17.47 -0.59
CA GLU A 76 -9.44 16.70 0.25
C GLU A 76 -10.64 16.14 -0.54
N ILE A 77 -10.93 16.68 -1.74
CA ILE A 77 -11.98 16.21 -2.65
C ILE A 77 -11.75 14.77 -3.16
N PHE A 78 -10.52 14.28 -3.17
CA PHE A 78 -10.22 12.88 -3.50
C PHE A 78 -10.53 11.91 -2.35
N GLY A 79 -10.87 12.42 -1.16
CA GLY A 79 -11.10 11.62 0.04
C GLY A 79 -9.82 11.02 0.62
N GLU A 80 -9.97 9.88 1.28
CA GLU A 80 -8.85 9.08 1.77
C GLU A 80 -8.28 8.19 0.66
N VAL A 81 -6.95 8.16 0.53
CA VAL A 81 -6.24 7.42 -0.52
C VAL A 81 -5.05 6.62 0.02
N PRO A 82 -4.52 5.62 -0.72
CA PRO A 82 -3.25 4.94 -0.43
C PRO A 82 -2.05 5.87 -0.18
N GLY A 83 -2.04 7.06 -0.77
CA GLY A 83 -0.98 8.04 -0.59
C GLY A 83 -0.89 9.08 -1.71
N TYR A 84 0.20 9.83 -1.74
CA TYR A 84 0.47 10.80 -2.80
C TYR A 84 1.96 11.06 -2.97
N PHE A 85 2.33 11.62 -4.12
CA PHE A 85 3.66 12.17 -4.43
C PHE A 85 3.57 13.71 -4.47
N GLY A 86 4.52 14.38 -3.83
CA GLY A 86 4.62 15.85 -3.75
C GLY A 86 6.04 16.36 -4.00
N ALA A 87 6.19 17.68 -4.16
CA ALA A 87 7.49 18.34 -4.30
C ALA A 87 7.58 19.61 -3.46
N VAL A 88 8.75 19.93 -2.93
CA VAL A 88 8.95 21.06 -1.99
C VAL A 88 8.68 22.40 -2.67
N ARG A 89 8.88 22.43 -3.99
CA ARG A 89 8.74 23.62 -4.85
C ARG A 89 7.44 23.63 -5.67
N ASP A 90 6.57 22.63 -5.48
CA ASP A 90 5.31 22.48 -6.23
C ASP A 90 4.14 22.16 -5.31
N THR A 91 3.15 23.05 -5.28
CA THR A 91 1.93 22.83 -4.48
C THR A 91 1.06 21.72 -5.04
N ARG A 92 1.22 21.34 -6.31
CA ARG A 92 0.43 20.29 -6.96
C ARG A 92 0.85 18.90 -6.50
N LYS A 93 -0.03 17.92 -6.72
CA LYS A 93 0.11 16.57 -6.19
C LYS A 93 -0.19 15.52 -7.26
N TRP A 94 0.51 14.41 -7.18
CA TRP A 94 0.21 13.19 -7.93
C TRP A 94 -0.39 12.20 -6.93
N ILE A 95 -1.70 11.97 -7.03
CA ILE A 95 -2.50 11.17 -6.09
C ILE A 95 -2.34 9.69 -6.42
N ILE A 96 -2.00 8.85 -5.43
CA ILE A 96 -1.99 7.39 -5.60
C ILE A 96 -3.42 6.91 -5.36
N SER A 97 -4.19 6.73 -6.43
CA SER A 97 -5.62 6.37 -6.35
C SER A 97 -5.88 4.89 -6.05
N ASP A 98 -4.91 4.02 -6.32
CA ASP A 98 -4.96 2.60 -5.99
C ASP A 98 -3.55 2.04 -5.73
N ALA A 99 -3.45 1.08 -4.81
CA ALA A 99 -2.22 0.39 -4.46
C ALA A 99 -2.46 -1.09 -4.14
N THR A 100 -1.82 -1.99 -4.89
CA THR A 100 -1.87 -3.45 -4.65
C THR A 100 -0.51 -3.98 -4.23
N ILE A 101 -0.38 -4.40 -2.96
CA ILE A 101 0.86 -4.99 -2.41
C ILE A 101 1.07 -6.42 -2.94
N LYS A 102 2.30 -6.72 -3.35
CA LYS A 102 2.80 -8.02 -3.83
C LYS A 102 4.18 -8.30 -3.23
N GLY A 103 4.20 -8.70 -1.96
CA GLY A 103 5.45 -8.94 -1.21
C GLY A 103 6.21 -7.63 -0.96
N ARG A 104 7.48 -7.53 -1.41
CA ARG A 104 8.30 -6.30 -1.31
C ARG A 104 8.05 -5.28 -2.43
N LYS A 105 6.94 -5.40 -3.15
CA LYS A 105 6.53 -4.51 -4.24
C LYS A 105 5.09 -4.08 -4.03
N ALA A 106 4.72 -2.90 -4.52
CA ALA A 106 3.35 -2.46 -4.67
C ALA A 106 3.13 -1.96 -6.10
N ILE A 107 2.04 -2.35 -6.74
CA ILE A 107 1.62 -1.80 -8.03
C ILE A 107 0.66 -0.65 -7.76
N LEU A 108 0.93 0.51 -8.35
CA LEU A 108 0.25 1.76 -8.08
C LEU A 108 -0.47 2.28 -9.33
N THR A 109 -1.66 2.81 -9.15
CA THR A 109 -2.30 3.74 -10.11
C THR A 109 -2.13 5.15 -9.55
N ILE A 110 -1.59 6.07 -10.35
CA ILE A 110 -1.29 7.44 -9.92
C ILE A 110 -1.87 8.43 -10.93
N ILE A 111 -2.59 9.44 -10.46
CA ILE A 111 -3.22 10.50 -11.27
C ILE A 111 -2.68 11.88 -10.87
N ASN A 112 -2.63 12.84 -11.80
CA ASN A 112 -2.41 14.23 -11.44
C ASN A 112 -3.65 14.84 -10.76
N ASP A 113 -3.47 15.94 -10.03
CA ASP A 113 -4.55 16.64 -9.33
C ASP A 113 -5.56 17.36 -10.25
N TYR A 114 -5.33 17.35 -11.56
CA TYR A 114 -6.29 17.80 -12.58
C TYR A 114 -7.12 16.65 -13.19
N GLY A 115 -6.83 15.38 -12.85
CA GLY A 115 -7.47 14.21 -13.45
C GLY A 115 -7.20 14.01 -14.95
N SER A 116 -6.20 14.70 -15.52
CA SER A 116 -5.91 14.74 -16.96
C SER A 116 -4.70 13.90 -17.38
N GLU A 117 -3.89 13.46 -16.43
CA GLU A 117 -2.75 12.56 -16.64
C GLU A 117 -2.80 11.43 -15.61
N ASP A 118 -2.82 10.18 -16.07
CA ASP A 118 -2.66 8.99 -15.26
C ASP A 118 -1.39 8.21 -15.63
N LEU A 119 -0.89 7.39 -14.72
CA LEU A 119 0.21 6.45 -14.94
C LEU A 119 0.10 5.21 -14.04
N LYS A 120 0.78 4.14 -14.45
CA LYS A 120 0.98 2.94 -13.64
C LYS A 120 2.43 2.84 -13.20
N ALA A 121 2.66 2.51 -11.93
CA ALA A 121 4.00 2.40 -11.36
C ALA A 121 4.17 1.13 -10.51
N GLU A 122 5.43 0.74 -10.27
CA GLU A 122 5.82 -0.18 -9.21
C GLU A 122 6.62 0.59 -8.16
N LEU A 123 6.26 0.48 -6.87
CA LEU A 123 7.12 0.87 -5.76
C LEU A 123 7.71 -0.39 -5.12
N LYS A 124 9.03 -0.52 -5.15
CA LYS A 124 9.79 -1.67 -4.64
C LYS A 124 10.60 -1.29 -3.42
N HIS A 125 10.44 -2.01 -2.31
CA HIS A 125 11.31 -1.90 -1.13
C HIS A 125 12.55 -2.80 -1.31
N ASN A 126 13.71 -2.17 -1.53
CA ASN A 126 15.00 -2.83 -1.76
C ASN A 126 15.57 -3.45 -0.49
N SER A 127 16.58 -4.32 -0.63
CA SER A 127 17.24 -5.01 0.50
C SER A 127 18.06 -4.10 1.39
N ASN A 128 18.47 -2.93 0.89
CA ASN A 128 19.23 -1.90 1.61
C ASN A 128 18.34 -0.83 2.28
N GLY A 129 17.03 -1.05 2.38
CA GLY A 129 16.09 -0.11 3.00
C GLY A 129 15.65 1.07 2.12
N THR A 130 16.19 1.21 0.90
CA THR A 130 15.69 2.22 -0.05
C THR A 130 14.45 1.73 -0.80
N TYR A 131 13.75 2.67 -1.43
CA TYR A 131 12.60 2.39 -2.27
C TYR A 131 12.90 2.81 -3.71
N THR A 132 12.46 2.04 -4.70
CA THR A 132 12.52 2.43 -6.10
C THR A 132 11.11 2.54 -6.64
N LEU A 133 10.73 3.74 -7.09
CA LEU A 133 9.52 3.99 -7.86
C LEU A 133 9.86 3.91 -9.35
N THR A 134 9.28 2.95 -10.06
CA THR A 134 9.44 2.76 -11.50
C THR A 134 8.12 3.02 -12.21
N ARG A 135 8.06 4.00 -13.12
CA ARG A 135 6.92 4.14 -14.04
C ARG A 135 6.91 2.98 -15.03
N LEU A 136 5.83 2.22 -15.03
CA LEU A 136 5.61 1.09 -15.93
C LEU A 136 5.01 1.57 -17.26
N ASP A 137 3.96 2.39 -17.18
CA ASP A 137 3.16 2.86 -18.32
C ASP A 137 2.50 4.21 -18.02
N GLY A 138 1.96 4.87 -19.05
CA GLY A 138 1.22 6.12 -18.96
C GLY A 138 2.08 7.38 -18.87
N SER A 139 1.50 8.42 -18.31
CA SER A 139 1.98 9.80 -18.36
C SER A 139 3.35 9.99 -17.70
N THR A 140 4.18 10.86 -18.28
CA THR A 140 5.42 11.26 -17.60
C THR A 140 5.10 12.22 -16.47
N MET A 141 5.28 11.76 -15.24
CA MET A 141 5.19 12.59 -14.03
C MET A 141 6.09 13.83 -14.17
N LYS A 142 5.54 15.00 -13.87
CA LYS A 142 6.23 16.30 -13.90
C LYS A 142 5.91 17.10 -12.65
N ILE A 143 6.83 17.98 -12.30
CA ILE A 143 6.67 19.04 -11.30
C ILE A 143 6.99 20.39 -11.95
N VAL A 144 6.59 21.51 -11.34
CA VAL A 144 7.09 22.84 -11.71
C VAL A 144 8.20 23.25 -10.74
N VAL A 145 9.29 23.73 -11.32
CA VAL A 145 10.41 24.36 -10.63
C VAL A 145 10.71 25.65 -11.36
N ASN A 146 10.71 26.79 -10.67
CA ASN A 146 11.01 28.11 -11.22
C ASN A 146 10.22 28.40 -12.53
N ASN A 147 8.90 28.17 -12.48
CA ASN A 147 7.95 28.31 -13.59
C ASN A 147 8.22 27.43 -14.83
N LYS A 148 9.03 26.37 -14.69
CA LYS A 148 9.32 25.41 -15.76
C LYS A 148 8.93 24.00 -15.35
N TRP A 149 8.39 23.24 -16.31
CA TRP A 149 8.08 21.82 -16.13
C TRP A 149 9.36 20.98 -16.12
N VAL A 150 9.63 20.33 -15.00
CA VAL A 150 10.70 19.35 -14.83
C VAL A 150 10.09 17.95 -14.88
N LYS A 151 10.60 17.08 -15.76
CA LYS A 151 10.19 15.68 -15.85
C LYS A 151 10.87 14.90 -14.72
N ILE A 152 10.11 14.08 -14.01
CA ILE A 152 10.65 13.07 -13.09
C ILE A 152 11.18 11.89 -13.94
N PRO A 153 12.35 11.31 -13.61
CA PRO A 153 12.89 10.15 -14.32
C PRO A 153 11.94 8.94 -14.27
N LYS A 154 12.16 7.96 -15.15
CA LYS A 154 11.34 6.73 -15.17
C LYS A 154 11.49 5.95 -13.85
N ASP A 155 12.72 5.87 -13.36
CA ASP A 155 13.10 5.23 -12.11
C ASP A 155 13.59 6.31 -11.15
N LEU A 156 13.03 6.34 -9.94
CA LEU A 156 13.39 7.28 -8.89
C LEU A 156 13.63 6.53 -7.57
N ILE A 157 14.74 6.82 -6.91
CA ILE A 157 15.12 6.19 -5.64
C ILE A 157 14.77 7.14 -4.49
N PHE A 158 14.12 6.59 -3.47
CA PHE A 158 13.79 7.26 -2.21
C PHE A 158 14.44 6.55 -1.02
N TYR A 159 14.61 7.28 0.08
CA TYR A 159 14.86 6.70 1.40
C TYR A 159 13.73 7.07 2.37
N CYS A 160 13.52 6.26 3.41
CA CYS A 160 12.56 6.58 4.47
C CYS A 160 13.17 7.62 5.43
N LYS A 161 12.37 8.60 5.86
CA LYS A 161 12.77 9.68 6.77
C LYS A 161 11.88 9.72 8.01
#